data_AF-A0A2I0VMK6-F1
#
_entry.id   AF-A0A2I0VMK6-F1
#
_cell.length_a   1.000
_cell.length_b   1.000
_cell.length_c   1.000
_cell.angle_alpha   90.00
_cell.angle_beta   90.00
_cell.angle_gamma   90.00
#
_symmetry.space_group_name_H-M   'P 1'
#
loop_
_entity.id
_entity.type
_entity.pdbx_description
1 polymer ?
#
loop_
_entity_poly.entity_id
_entity_poly.type
_entity_poly.pdbx_seq_one_letter_code
_entity_poly.pdbx_strand_id
1 'polypeptide(L)'
;MKDSQARLVQELVLYAASAALSSLVLFMGLRHLDPNRDASKKALAQKKEIAKRLGRPLIQTNQYEDIIACDVINPDHIEVEFDSIGGLENIKNALYELVILPLKRPELFSSGKLLTPQKGVLLYGPPGTGKTMLAKALAKESGAVFINVRMSNLMSKWFGDAQKLGKLLSVVKLS
;
A
#
# COMPACT_ATOMS: atom_id res chain seq x y z
N MET A 1 -3.40 -54.92 50.49
CA MET A 1 -3.85 -54.36 49.19
C MET A 1 -3.98 -52.84 49.14
N LYS A 2 -4.24 -52.12 50.26
CA LYS A 2 -4.37 -50.64 50.25
C LYS A 2 -3.04 -49.89 50.06
N ASP A 3 -1.93 -50.41 50.59
CA ASP A 3 -0.62 -49.73 50.51
C ASP A 3 -0.01 -49.69 49.10
N SER A 4 -0.34 -50.67 48.25
CA SER A 4 0.15 -50.71 46.86
C SER A 4 -0.53 -49.68 45.97
N GLN A 5 -1.82 -49.39 46.23
CA GLN A 5 -2.58 -48.38 45.49
C GLN A 5 -2.09 -46.97 45.85
N ALA A 6 -1.79 -46.71 47.13
CA ALA A 6 -1.26 -45.42 47.57
C ALA A 6 0.10 -45.08 46.93
N ARG A 7 0.99 -46.08 46.77
CA ARG A 7 2.29 -45.89 46.11
C ARG A 7 2.16 -45.61 44.61
N LEU A 8 1.27 -46.32 43.91
CA LEU A 8 1.03 -46.10 42.48
C LEU A 8 0.45 -44.70 42.20
N VAL A 9 -0.47 -44.23 43.05
CA VAL A 9 -1.02 -42.87 42.94
C VAL A 9 0.07 -41.83 43.18
N GLN A 10 0.96 -42.03 44.16
CA GLN A 10 2.08 -41.13 44.40
C GLN A 10 3.07 -41.07 43.23
N GLU A 11 3.42 -42.20 42.62
CA GLU A 11 4.32 -42.21 41.46
C GLU A 11 3.69 -41.55 40.23
N LEU A 12 2.40 -41.76 39.97
CA LEU A 12 1.69 -41.09 38.88
C LEU A 12 1.62 -39.57 39.06
N VAL A 13 1.36 -39.11 40.29
CA VAL A 13 1.34 -37.66 40.60
C VAL A 13 2.74 -37.05 40.43
N LEU A 14 3.78 -37.75 40.88
CA LEU A 14 5.17 -37.28 40.73
C LEU A 14 5.61 -37.24 39.26
N TYR A 15 5.19 -38.22 38.47
CA TYR A 15 5.45 -38.26 37.02
C TYR A 15 4.72 -37.13 36.29
N ALA A 16 3.44 -36.88 36.60
CA ALA A 16 2.68 -35.78 36.02
C ALA A 16 3.26 -34.41 36.39
N ALA A 17 3.71 -34.23 37.64
CA ALA A 17 4.34 -33.00 38.09
C ALA A 17 5.68 -32.73 37.37
N SER A 18 6.51 -33.76 37.19
CA SER A 18 7.79 -33.62 36.48
C SER A 18 7.61 -33.36 34.98
N ALA A 19 6.61 -34.00 34.35
CA ALA A 19 6.24 -33.73 32.96
C ALA A 19 5.73 -32.28 32.76
N ALA A 20 4.92 -31.77 33.69
CA ALA A 20 4.43 -30.39 33.65
C ALA A 20 5.57 -29.37 33.80
N LEU A 21 6.52 -29.62 34.71
CA LEU A 21 7.69 -28.77 34.89
C LEU A 21 8.60 -28.78 33.65
N SER A 22 8.84 -29.96 33.06
CA SER A 22 9.62 -30.09 31.82
C SER A 22 8.96 -29.34 30.65
N SER A 23 7.64 -29.49 30.49
CA SER A 23 6.87 -28.77 29.47
C SER A 23 6.92 -27.25 29.66
N LEU A 24 6.83 -26.76 30.91
CA LEU A 24 6.91 -25.33 31.22
C LEU A 24 8.28 -24.74 30.89
N VAL A 25 9.36 -25.46 31.22
CA VAL A 25 10.74 -25.05 30.90
C VAL A 25 10.97 -25.04 29.40
N LEU A 26 10.48 -26.04 28.66
CA LEU A 26 10.54 -26.08 27.19
C LEU A 26 9.74 -24.91 26.58
N PHE A 27 8.57 -24.61 27.12
CA PHE A 27 7.72 -23.53 26.63
C PHE A 27 8.31 -22.13 26.94
N MET A 28 8.91 -21.93 28.11
CA MET A 28 9.66 -20.70 28.41
C MET A 28 10.93 -20.59 27.56
N GLY A 29 11.66 -21.68 27.36
CA GLY A 29 12.88 -21.73 26.55
C GLY A 29 12.60 -21.42 25.07
N LEU A 30 11.55 -22.02 24.50
CA LEU A 30 11.09 -21.72 23.13
C LEU A 30 10.65 -20.26 22.99
N ARG A 31 10.03 -19.66 24.03
CA ARG A 31 9.68 -18.23 24.03
C ARG A 31 10.89 -17.29 24.11
N HIS A 32 12.05 -17.77 24.58
CA HIS A 32 13.27 -16.96 24.73
C HIS A 32 14.19 -17.02 23.50
N LEU A 33 13.97 -17.99 22.61
CA LEU A 33 14.80 -18.24 21.42
C LEU A 33 14.24 -17.67 20.12
N ASP A 34 13.12 -16.96 20.14
CA ASP A 34 12.54 -16.37 18.94
C ASP A 34 13.22 -15.02 18.59
N PRO A 35 14.24 -14.98 17.72
CA PRO A 35 15.01 -13.78 17.42
C PRO A 35 14.20 -12.80 16.55
N ASN A 36 13.03 -13.22 16.08
CA ASN A 36 12.21 -12.53 15.10
C ASN A 36 11.00 -11.82 15.74
N ARG A 37 10.79 -11.95 17.07
CA ARG A 37 9.66 -11.31 17.76
C ARG A 37 9.74 -9.78 17.71
N ASP A 38 10.94 -9.22 17.80
CA ASP A 38 11.15 -7.77 17.70
C ASP A 38 11.03 -7.25 16.26
N ALA A 39 11.48 -8.05 15.29
CA ALA A 39 11.29 -7.75 13.87
C ALA A 39 9.80 -7.80 13.46
N SER A 40 9.03 -8.77 13.96
CA SER A 40 7.58 -8.87 13.73
C SER A 40 6.81 -7.68 14.34
N LYS A 41 7.20 -7.22 15.54
CA LYS A 41 6.64 -6.00 16.15
C LYS A 41 6.96 -4.73 15.36
N LYS A 42 8.20 -4.59 14.88
CA LYS A 42 8.61 -3.46 14.02
C LYS A 42 7.84 -3.44 12.69
N ALA A 43 7.67 -4.61 12.07
CA ALA A 43 6.87 -4.76 10.85
C ALA A 43 5.40 -4.38 11.10
N LEU A 44 4.83 -4.77 12.24
CA LEU A 44 3.45 -4.42 12.59
C LEU A 44 3.29 -2.91 12.87
N ALA A 45 4.28 -2.28 13.48
CA ALA A 45 4.30 -0.83 13.72
C ALA A 45 4.40 -0.05 12.40
N GLN A 46 5.27 -0.48 11.47
CA GLN A 46 5.36 0.11 10.14
C GLN A 46 4.06 -0.04 9.36
N LYS A 47 3.40 -1.21 9.41
CA LYS A 47 2.09 -1.41 8.76
C LYS A 47 1.01 -0.47 9.28
N LYS A 48 0.99 -0.20 10.59
CA LYS A 48 0.03 0.74 11.21
C LYS A 48 0.32 2.19 10.82
N GLU A 49 1.59 2.57 10.72
CA GLU A 49 2.00 3.92 10.31
C GLU A 49 1.65 4.17 8.83
N ILE A 50 1.93 3.21 7.96
CA ILE A 50 1.60 3.27 6.53
C ILE A 50 0.07 3.39 6.36
N ALA A 51 -0.72 2.60 7.10
CA ALA A 51 -2.18 2.70 7.08
C ALA A 51 -2.71 4.05 7.57
N LYS A 52 -2.09 4.63 8.61
CA LYS A 52 -2.47 5.94 9.15
C LYS A 52 -2.14 7.08 8.19
N ARG A 53 -1.00 7.01 7.49
CA ARG A 53 -0.59 8.01 6.48
C ARG A 53 -1.45 7.98 5.22
N LEU A 54 -1.95 6.81 4.85
CA LEU A 54 -2.68 6.63 3.59
C LEU A 54 -4.19 6.76 3.71
N GLY A 55 -4.76 6.77 4.93
CA GLY A 55 -6.20 7.00 5.14
C GLY A 55 -7.12 5.98 4.46
N ARG A 56 -6.62 4.78 4.14
CA ARG A 56 -7.37 3.72 3.44
C ARG A 56 -7.52 2.47 4.33
N PRO A 57 -8.66 1.75 4.26
CA PRO A 57 -8.83 0.49 4.98
C PRO A 57 -7.77 -0.53 4.54
N LEU A 58 -7.24 -1.31 5.49
CA LEU A 58 -6.17 -2.29 5.31
C LEU A 58 -6.62 -3.43 4.35
N ILE A 59 -6.51 -3.20 3.05
CA ILE A 59 -6.56 -4.28 2.05
C ILE A 59 -5.23 -5.03 2.18
N GLN A 60 -5.28 -6.36 2.25
CA GLN A 60 -4.13 -7.24 2.41
C GLN A 60 -3.03 -6.92 1.39
N THR A 61 -2.03 -6.17 1.83
CA THR A 61 -1.11 -5.44 0.97
C THR A 61 0.07 -6.34 0.61
N ASN A 62 0.39 -6.44 -0.68
CA ASN A 62 1.58 -7.15 -1.15
C ASN A 62 2.83 -6.34 -0.80
N GLN A 63 3.99 -6.99 -0.60
CA GLN A 63 5.27 -6.32 -0.29
C GLN A 63 5.62 -5.18 -1.27
N TYR A 64 5.08 -5.24 -2.49
CA TYR A 64 5.28 -4.27 -3.54
C TYR A 64 4.35 -3.04 -3.45
N GLU A 65 3.15 -3.21 -2.92
CA GLU A 65 2.21 -2.11 -2.69
C GLU A 65 2.74 -1.22 -1.56
N ASP A 66 3.36 -1.81 -0.55
CA ASP A 66 4.08 -1.07 0.51
C ASP A 66 5.21 -0.19 -0.07
N ILE A 67 5.85 -0.64 -1.16
CA ILE A 67 6.94 0.10 -1.81
C ILE A 67 6.41 1.28 -2.62
N ILE A 68 5.28 1.14 -3.31
CA ILE A 68 4.64 2.22 -4.08
C ILE A 68 3.91 3.19 -3.17
N ALA A 69 3.37 2.73 -2.03
CA ALA A 69 2.73 3.57 -1.03
C ALA A 69 3.59 4.77 -0.60
N CYS A 70 4.92 4.63 -0.59
CA CYS A 70 5.84 5.73 -0.30
C CYS A 70 5.86 6.84 -1.37
N ASP A 71 5.53 6.52 -2.62
CA ASP A 71 5.51 7.43 -3.77
C ASP A 71 4.07 7.94 -4.08
N VAL A 72 3.08 7.52 -3.28
CA VAL A 72 1.67 7.94 -3.35
C VAL A 72 1.48 9.26 -2.60
N ILE A 73 0.87 10.24 -3.25
CA ILE A 73 0.62 11.58 -2.72
C ILE A 73 -0.90 11.84 -2.75
N ASN A 74 -1.47 12.16 -1.60
CA ASN A 74 -2.87 12.57 -1.50
C ASN A 74 -3.06 13.98 -2.09
N PRO A 75 -4.21 14.25 -2.73
CA PRO A 75 -4.49 15.55 -3.35
C PRO A 75 -4.46 16.70 -2.33
N ASP A 76 -4.84 16.47 -1.07
CA ASP A 76 -4.86 17.49 -0.01
C ASP A 76 -3.46 18.02 0.35
N HIS A 77 -2.41 17.23 0.11
CA HIS A 77 -1.01 17.63 0.34
C HIS A 77 -0.39 18.33 -0.89
N ILE A 78 -1.13 18.47 -1.98
CA ILE A 78 -0.67 19.17 -3.18
C ILE A 78 -1.03 20.65 -3.04
N GLU A 79 -0.02 21.50 -2.93
CA GLU A 79 -0.24 22.95 -2.77
C GLU A 79 -0.55 23.66 -4.09
N VAL A 80 -0.18 23.06 -5.23
CA VAL A 80 -0.27 23.69 -6.57
C VAL A 80 -1.68 23.57 -7.16
N GLU A 81 -2.21 24.68 -7.67
CA GLU A 81 -3.51 24.76 -8.38
C GLU A 81 -3.33 25.12 -9.87
N PHE A 82 -4.40 25.00 -10.67
CA PHE A 82 -4.35 25.41 -12.08
C PHE A 82 -4.09 26.92 -12.24
N ASP A 83 -4.57 27.72 -11.29
CA ASP A 83 -4.35 29.17 -11.26
C ASP A 83 -2.90 29.54 -10.95
N SER A 84 -2.16 28.65 -10.27
CA SER A 84 -0.73 28.85 -10.00
C SER A 84 0.15 28.69 -11.25
N ILE A 85 -0.40 28.17 -12.35
CA ILE A 85 0.34 27.91 -13.59
C ILE A 85 -0.03 28.99 -14.60
N GLY A 86 0.91 29.86 -14.95
CA GLY A 86 0.67 30.88 -15.96
C GLY A 86 0.54 30.28 -17.37
N GLY A 87 -0.51 30.66 -18.09
CA GLY A 87 -0.73 30.26 -19.48
C GLY A 87 -1.26 28.81 -19.64
N LEU A 88 -1.23 28.34 -20.88
CA LEU A 88 -1.62 26.98 -21.29
C LEU A 88 -3.13 26.68 -21.14
N GLU A 89 -4.00 27.68 -21.18
CA GLU A 89 -5.44 27.59 -20.94
C GLU A 89 -6.11 26.57 -21.87
N ASN A 90 -5.71 26.53 -23.14
CA ASN A 90 -6.20 25.53 -24.08
C ASN A 90 -5.86 24.10 -23.63
N ILE A 91 -4.67 23.89 -23.05
CA ILE A 91 -4.23 22.59 -22.55
C ILE A 91 -4.91 22.27 -21.21
N LYS A 92 -5.08 23.25 -20.33
CA LYS A 92 -5.82 23.09 -19.07
C LYS A 92 -7.27 22.65 -19.35
N ASN A 93 -7.95 23.32 -20.28
CA ASN A 93 -9.31 22.96 -20.69
C ASN A 93 -9.39 21.56 -21.30
N ALA A 94 -8.46 21.22 -22.20
CA ALA A 94 -8.39 19.87 -22.76
C ALA A 94 -8.16 18.81 -21.67
N LEU A 95 -7.24 19.05 -20.71
CA LEU A 95 -7.01 18.14 -19.59
C LEU A 95 -8.23 18.02 -18.67
N TYR A 96 -8.96 19.12 -18.45
CA TYR A 96 -10.19 19.12 -17.66
C TYR A 96 -11.24 18.20 -18.27
N GLU A 97 -11.47 18.31 -19.58
CA GLU A 97 -12.43 17.46 -20.30
C GLU A 97 -11.97 16.00 -20.39
N LEU A 98 -10.68 15.75 -20.57
CA LEU A 98 -10.14 14.41 -20.77
C LEU A 98 -9.94 13.62 -19.46
N VAL A 99 -9.68 14.31 -18.35
CA VAL A 99 -9.30 13.67 -17.07
C VAL A 99 -10.28 14.00 -15.96
N ILE A 100 -10.60 15.27 -15.72
CA ILE A 100 -11.47 15.66 -14.60
C ILE A 100 -12.93 15.28 -14.87
N LEU A 101 -13.41 15.50 -16.09
CA LEU A 101 -14.81 15.26 -16.44
C LEU A 101 -15.21 13.77 -16.32
N PRO A 102 -14.42 12.78 -16.79
CA PRO A 102 -14.71 11.37 -16.55
C PRO A 102 -14.70 10.96 -15.08
N LEU A 103 -13.83 11.57 -14.27
CA LEU A 103 -13.75 11.30 -12.84
C LEU A 103 -14.94 11.88 -12.06
N LYS A 104 -15.37 13.10 -12.41
CA LYS A 104 -16.52 13.76 -11.76
C LYS A 104 -17.88 13.24 -12.24
N ARG A 105 -18.00 12.81 -13.50
CA ARG A 105 -19.27 12.34 -14.09
C ARG A 105 -19.09 11.02 -14.86
N PRO A 106 -18.82 9.90 -14.18
CA PRO A 106 -18.62 8.60 -14.82
C PRO A 106 -19.86 8.09 -15.58
N GLU A 107 -21.07 8.54 -15.20
CA GLU A 107 -22.32 8.14 -15.87
C GLU A 107 -22.34 8.54 -17.35
N LEU A 108 -21.79 9.71 -17.69
CA LEU A 108 -21.73 10.20 -19.08
C LEU A 108 -20.84 9.32 -19.98
N PHE A 109 -19.84 8.65 -19.39
CA PHE A 109 -18.86 7.83 -20.10
C PHE A 109 -19.16 6.32 -20.01
N SER A 110 -20.07 5.92 -19.14
CA SER A 110 -20.46 4.50 -18.96
C SER A 110 -21.57 4.10 -19.93
N SER A 111 -22.49 5.00 -20.26
CA SER A 111 -23.68 4.71 -21.09
C SER A 111 -23.48 5.00 -22.58
N GLY A 112 -22.59 5.93 -22.93
CA GLY A 112 -22.35 6.34 -24.31
C GLY A 112 -21.17 5.61 -24.95
N LYS A 113 -21.40 4.76 -25.96
CA LYS A 113 -20.34 4.14 -26.79
C LYS A 113 -19.44 5.16 -27.54
N LEU A 114 -19.79 6.44 -27.52
CA LEU A 114 -19.11 7.52 -28.25
C LEU A 114 -18.00 8.18 -27.43
N LEU A 115 -18.08 8.19 -26.09
CA LEU A 115 -17.14 8.90 -25.22
C LEU A 115 -16.41 7.88 -24.33
N THR A 116 -15.24 7.44 -24.77
CA THR A 116 -14.38 6.55 -23.96
C THR A 116 -13.41 7.40 -23.14
N PRO A 117 -13.27 7.17 -21.82
CA PRO A 117 -12.29 7.89 -21.02
C PRO A 117 -10.88 7.60 -21.53
N GLN A 118 -10.06 8.64 -21.64
CA GLN A 118 -8.69 8.47 -22.13
C GLN A 118 -7.85 7.73 -21.09
N LYS A 119 -7.10 6.71 -21.55
CA LYS A 119 -6.35 5.83 -20.65
C LYS A 119 -5.08 6.49 -20.08
N GLY A 120 -4.58 7.55 -20.71
CA GLY A 120 -3.43 8.33 -20.28
C GLY A 120 -3.18 9.54 -21.18
N VAL A 121 -2.53 10.56 -20.62
CA VAL A 121 -2.14 11.78 -21.33
C VAL A 121 -0.62 11.92 -21.28
N LEU A 122 -0.01 12.29 -22.40
CA LEU A 122 1.42 12.54 -22.50
C LEU A 122 1.68 14.05 -22.60
N LEU A 123 2.35 14.61 -21.59
CA LEU A 123 2.81 16.00 -21.60
C LEU A 123 4.26 16.06 -22.10
N TYR A 124 4.49 16.67 -23.26
CA TYR A 124 5.82 16.81 -23.85
C TYR A 124 6.24 18.28 -24.03
N GLY A 125 7.52 18.51 -24.34
CA GLY A 125 8.09 19.83 -24.67
C GLY A 125 9.35 20.16 -23.88
N PRO A 126 9.91 21.36 -24.06
CA PRO A 126 11.18 21.76 -23.43
C PRO A 126 11.11 21.74 -21.89
N PRO A 127 12.24 21.52 -21.20
CA PRO A 127 12.31 21.60 -19.74
C PRO A 127 11.96 23.02 -19.26
N GLY A 128 11.37 23.14 -18.07
CA GLY A 128 10.99 24.44 -17.50
C GLY A 128 9.59 24.95 -17.86
N THR A 129 8.85 24.27 -18.74
CA THR A 129 7.45 24.64 -19.12
C THR A 129 6.37 24.16 -18.14
N GLY A 130 6.75 23.80 -16.90
CA GLY A 130 5.77 23.51 -15.85
C GLY A 130 5.00 22.18 -15.97
N LYS A 131 5.37 21.24 -16.86
CA LYS A 131 4.65 19.95 -17.05
C LYS A 131 4.39 19.18 -15.75
N THR A 132 5.40 19.04 -14.90
CA THR A 132 5.26 18.35 -13.61
C THR A 132 4.35 19.12 -12.65
N MET A 133 4.38 20.44 -12.70
CA MET A 133 3.51 21.31 -11.91
C MET A 133 2.05 21.21 -12.40
N LEU A 134 1.83 21.14 -13.71
CA LEU A 134 0.53 20.90 -14.35
C LEU A 134 -0.06 19.54 -13.96
N ALA A 135 0.76 18.49 -13.94
CA ALA A 135 0.32 17.17 -13.50
C ALA A 135 -0.11 17.15 -12.02
N LYS A 136 0.61 17.88 -11.15
CA LYS A 136 0.24 18.04 -9.72
C LYS A 136 -1.05 18.84 -9.56
N ALA A 137 -1.18 19.98 -10.24
CA ALA A 137 -2.40 20.79 -10.23
C ALA A 137 -3.63 19.98 -10.70
N LEU A 138 -3.46 19.20 -11.78
CA LEU A 138 -4.51 18.32 -12.29
C LEU A 138 -4.95 17.27 -11.26
N ALA A 139 -4.00 16.69 -10.50
CA ALA A 139 -4.32 15.74 -9.45
C ALA A 139 -5.10 16.39 -8.29
N LYS A 140 -4.70 17.62 -7.90
CA LYS A 140 -5.43 18.41 -6.88
C LYS A 140 -6.88 18.68 -7.31
N GLU A 141 -7.07 19.14 -8.55
CA GLU A 141 -8.37 19.53 -9.11
C GLU A 141 -9.32 18.35 -9.40
N SER A 142 -8.74 17.20 -9.75
CA SER A 142 -9.51 15.96 -9.92
C SER A 142 -9.84 15.28 -8.58
N GLY A 143 -9.16 15.67 -7.49
CA GLY A 143 -9.21 14.93 -6.22
C GLY A 143 -8.63 13.51 -6.34
N ALA A 144 -7.85 13.25 -7.39
CA ALA A 144 -7.26 11.95 -7.64
C ALA A 144 -5.91 11.82 -6.93
N VAL A 145 -5.56 10.59 -6.59
CA VAL A 145 -4.25 10.27 -6.02
C VAL A 145 -3.15 10.47 -7.07
N PHE A 146 -2.11 11.21 -6.70
CA PHE A 146 -0.94 11.43 -7.56
C PHE A 146 0.18 10.44 -7.20
N ILE A 147 0.72 9.74 -8.18
CA ILE A 147 1.84 8.80 -7.98
C ILE A 147 3.02 9.24 -8.85
N ASN A 148 4.13 9.57 -8.20
CA ASN A 148 5.34 9.99 -8.90
C ASN A 148 6.27 8.79 -9.16
N VAL A 149 6.07 8.08 -10.27
CA VAL A 149 6.92 6.93 -10.63
C VAL A 149 8.17 7.39 -11.38
N ARG A 150 9.33 7.26 -10.73
CA ARG A 150 10.64 7.44 -11.39
C ARG A 150 11.18 6.10 -11.88
N MET A 151 11.66 6.04 -13.12
CA MET A 151 12.15 4.79 -13.72
C MET A 151 13.33 4.18 -12.97
N SER A 152 14.21 5.02 -12.39
CA SER A 152 15.32 4.58 -11.54
C SER A 152 14.85 3.86 -10.27
N ASN A 153 13.78 4.37 -9.64
CA ASN A 153 13.14 3.73 -8.49
C ASN A 153 12.50 2.40 -8.92
N LEU A 154 11.86 2.39 -10.09
CA LEU A 154 11.19 1.20 -10.59
C LEU A 154 12.18 0.08 -10.90
N MET A 155 13.23 0.34 -11.68
CA MET A 155 14.20 -0.70 -12.08
C MET A 155 15.00 -1.27 -10.91
N SER A 156 15.35 -0.44 -9.91
CA SER A 156 16.09 -0.90 -8.73
C SER A 156 15.23 -1.76 -7.79
N LYS A 157 13.93 -1.42 -7.65
CA LYS A 157 12.99 -2.12 -6.77
C LYS A 157 12.35 -3.37 -7.42
N TRP A 158 12.41 -3.49 -8.75
CA TRP A 158 11.69 -4.52 -9.53
C TRP A 158 12.58 -5.30 -10.50
N PHE A 159 13.87 -5.43 -10.18
CA PHE A 159 14.79 -6.19 -11.00
C PHE A 159 14.35 -7.66 -11.06
N GLY A 160 13.77 -8.08 -12.20
CA GLY A 160 13.37 -9.47 -12.48
C GLY A 160 11.87 -9.77 -12.65
N ASP A 161 10.96 -8.83 -12.38
CA ASP A 161 9.51 -9.14 -12.28
C ASP A 161 8.58 -8.17 -13.07
N ALA A 162 8.80 -8.04 -14.38
CA ALA A 162 8.02 -7.12 -15.24
C ALA A 162 6.50 -7.43 -15.29
N GLN A 163 6.09 -8.69 -15.17
CA GLN A 163 4.67 -9.08 -15.14
C GLN A 163 3.93 -8.55 -13.91
N LYS A 164 4.62 -8.45 -12.77
CA LYS A 164 4.00 -7.99 -11.52
C LYS A 164 3.75 -6.48 -11.52
N LEU A 165 4.58 -5.71 -12.22
CA LEU A 165 4.36 -4.27 -12.43
C LEU A 165 3.06 -4.00 -13.20
N GLY A 166 2.81 -4.75 -14.28
CA GLY A 166 1.56 -4.63 -15.05
C GLY A 166 0.32 -4.93 -14.19
N LYS A 167 0.41 -5.93 -13.31
CA LYS A 167 -0.66 -6.28 -12.38
C LYS A 167 -0.92 -5.19 -11.34
N LEU A 168 0.13 -4.58 -10.79
CA LEU A 168 0.00 -3.51 -9.81
C LEU A 168 -0.65 -2.23 -10.38
N LEU A 169 -0.26 -1.84 -11.59
CA LEU A 169 -0.89 -0.71 -12.29
C LEU A 169 -2.39 -0.96 -12.56
N SER A 170 -2.80 -2.22 -12.73
CA SER A 170 -4.21 -2.58 -12.90
C SER A 170 -5.03 -2.44 -11.62
N VAL A 171 -4.43 -2.73 -10.45
CA VAL A 171 -5.08 -2.64 -9.14
C VAL A 171 -5.29 -1.18 -8.74
N VAL A 172 -4.29 -0.33 -8.94
CA VAL A 172 -4.39 1.12 -8.66
C VAL A 172 -5.45 1.79 -9.55
N LYS A 173 -5.73 1.24 -10.73
CA LYS A 173 -6.73 1.77 -11.67
C LYS A 173 -8.18 1.41 -11.30
N LEU A 174 -8.39 0.54 -10.31
CA LEU A 174 -9.70 0.00 -9.91
C LEU A 174 -10.18 0.50 -8.52
N SER A 175 -9.53 1.51 -7.93
CA SER A 175 -9.94 2.10 -6.64
C SER A 175 -9.74 3.60 -6.62
#